data_AF-B1V8S1-F1
#
_entry.id   AF-B1V8S1-F1
#
_cell.length_a   1.000
_cell.length_b   1.000
_cell.length_c   1.000
_cell.angle_alpha   90.00
_cell.angle_beta   90.00
_cell.angle_gamma   90.00
#
_symmetry.space_group_name_H-M   'P 1'
#
loop_
_entity.id
_entity.type
_entity.pdbx_description
1 polymer ?
#
loop_
_entity_poly.entity_id
_entity_poly.type
_entity_poly.pdbx_seq_one_letter_code
_entity_poly.pdbx_strand_id
1 'polypeptide(L)'
;MFKLKKRFFVLNIILFSGLGLLFIINNQVMARENGNINNNGNINQNNRNINPIIEACRNLHDLLLEEARLINQIYNAIRNNDSEETIRILINQTNEIALQAENIRRNINNNQNQPNNNRRN
;
A
#
# COMPACT_ATOMS: atom_id res chain seq x y z
N MET A 1 4.63 -49.88 10.34
CA MET A 1 4.46 -48.62 11.11
C MET A 1 5.23 -47.40 10.57
N PHE A 2 5.77 -47.42 9.34
CA PHE A 2 6.62 -46.33 8.80
C PHE A 2 5.87 -45.24 7.99
N LYS A 3 4.62 -45.49 7.56
CA LYS A 3 3.85 -44.53 6.75
C LYS A 3 3.16 -43.42 7.56
N LEU A 4 2.90 -43.61 8.86
CA LEU A 4 2.30 -42.57 9.72
C LEU A 4 3.30 -41.46 10.08
N LYS A 5 4.59 -41.79 10.27
CA LYS A 5 5.60 -40.80 10.69
C LYS A 5 5.80 -39.67 9.69
N LYS A 6 5.76 -39.96 8.38
CA LYS A 6 5.89 -38.93 7.34
C LYS A 6 4.67 -38.00 7.27
N ARG A 7 3.46 -38.49 7.57
CA ARG A 7 2.23 -37.67 7.58
C ARG A 7 2.22 -36.69 8.75
N PHE A 8 2.66 -37.11 9.93
CA PHE A 8 2.79 -36.21 11.09
C PHE A 8 3.83 -35.11 10.88
N PHE A 9 4.91 -35.37 10.15
CA PHE A 9 5.92 -34.35 9.87
C PHE A 9 5.39 -33.26 8.93
N VAL A 10 4.67 -33.65 7.87
CA VAL A 10 4.01 -32.71 6.95
C VAL A 10 2.93 -31.90 7.66
N LEU A 11 2.16 -32.52 8.57
CA LEU A 11 1.15 -31.81 9.35
C LEU A 11 1.76 -30.72 10.24
N ASN A 12 2.90 -31.00 10.88
CA ASN A 12 3.59 -30.04 11.74
C ASN A 12 4.14 -28.84 10.96
N ILE A 13 4.66 -29.05 9.75
CA ILE A 13 5.16 -27.95 8.89
C ILE A 13 4.01 -27.03 8.48
N ILE A 14 2.85 -27.59 8.10
CA ILE A 14 1.66 -26.81 7.73
C ILE A 14 1.14 -26.03 8.95
N LEU A 15 1.11 -26.67 10.13
CA LEU A 15 0.66 -26.02 11.36
C LEU A 15 1.56 -24.86 11.76
N PHE A 16 2.89 -25.02 11.66
CA PHE A 16 3.87 -23.99 12.01
C PHE A 16 3.83 -22.81 11.03
N SER A 17 3.65 -23.07 9.74
CA SER A 17 3.46 -22.03 8.72
C SER A 17 2.17 -21.24 8.94
N GLY A 18 1.07 -21.93 9.26
CA GLY A 18 -0.22 -21.29 9.56
C GLY A 18 -0.19 -20.43 10.82
N LEU A 19 0.44 -20.92 11.90
CA LEU A 19 0.62 -20.15 13.14
C LEU A 19 1.55 -18.95 12.96
N GLY A 20 2.62 -19.10 12.17
CA GLY A 20 3.51 -17.98 11.84
C GLY A 20 2.79 -16.86 11.08
N LEU A 21 1.94 -17.20 10.11
CA LEU A 21 1.12 -16.21 9.40
C LEU A 21 0.09 -15.55 10.32
N LEU A 22 -0.51 -16.31 11.25
CA LEU A 22 -1.48 -15.79 12.21
C LEU A 22 -0.88 -14.68 13.09
N PHE A 23 0.39 -14.83 13.52
CA PHE A 23 1.08 -13.81 14.32
C PHE A 23 1.45 -12.55 13.52
N ILE A 24 1.73 -12.65 12.22
CA ILE A 24 2.00 -11.47 11.37
C ILE A 24 0.73 -10.63 11.17
N ILE A 25 -0.42 -11.28 10.96
CA ILE A 25 -1.70 -10.58 10.73
C ILE A 25 -2.24 -9.97 12.04
N ASN A 26 -2.04 -10.64 13.18
CA ASN A 26 -2.55 -10.13 14.46
C ASN A 26 -1.78 -8.90 14.99
N ASN A 27 -0.54 -8.67 14.53
CA ASN A 27 0.25 -7.54 14.97
C ASN A 27 -0.14 -6.21 14.27
N GLN A 28 -0.85 -6.27 13.14
CA GLN A 28 -1.41 -5.07 12.50
C GLN A 28 -2.68 -4.54 13.21
N VAL A 29 -3.34 -5.35 14.05
CA VAL A 29 -4.56 -4.93 14.75
C VAL A 29 -4.23 -4.19 16.06
N MET A 30 -3.07 -4.43 16.67
CA MET A 30 -2.65 -3.72 17.90
C MET A 30 -2.05 -2.33 17.66
N ALA A 31 -1.91 -1.87 16.41
CA ALA A 31 -1.48 -0.51 16.09
C ALA A 31 -2.64 0.43 15.69
N ARG A 32 -3.89 -0.01 15.89
CA ARG A 32 -5.10 0.77 15.58
C ARG A 32 -5.86 1.21 16.84
N GLU A 33 -5.14 1.49 17.92
CA GLU A 33 -5.70 2.13 19.11
C GLU A 33 -4.83 3.31 19.54
N ASN A 34 -4.80 4.35 18.73
CA ASN A 34 -4.82 5.71 19.29
C ASN A 34 -5.44 6.67 18.27
N GLY A 35 -6.66 7.13 18.58
CA GLY A 35 -7.35 8.17 17.81
C GLY A 35 -8.71 7.75 17.23
N ASN A 36 -9.60 7.22 18.07
CA ASN A 36 -11.03 7.33 17.83
C ASN A 36 -11.42 8.82 17.81
N ILE A 37 -11.68 9.40 16.64
CA ILE A 37 -12.58 10.55 16.52
C ILE A 37 -13.52 10.26 15.36
N ASN A 38 -14.70 9.80 15.74
CA ASN A 38 -15.89 9.72 14.91
C ASN A 38 -16.45 11.14 14.66
N ASN A 39 -17.14 11.27 13.53
CA ASN A 39 -18.21 12.24 13.22
C ASN A 39 -17.85 13.65 12.74
N ASN A 40 -18.14 13.86 11.46
CA ASN A 40 -18.86 15.01 10.88
C ASN A 40 -18.72 16.35 11.62
N GLY A 41 -17.66 17.08 11.30
CA GLY A 41 -17.47 18.45 11.75
C GLY A 41 -16.21 19.00 11.13
N ASN A 42 -16.39 19.86 10.12
CA ASN A 42 -15.43 20.81 9.58
C ASN A 42 -14.08 20.87 10.35
N ILE A 43 -13.13 19.98 10.00
CA ILE A 43 -11.79 20.02 10.60
C ILE A 43 -11.06 21.14 9.87
N ASN A 44 -11.13 22.33 10.49
CA ASN A 44 -10.26 23.46 10.25
C ASN A 44 -8.85 22.96 9.86
N GLN A 45 -8.47 23.23 8.61
CA GLN A 45 -7.11 23.12 8.07
C GLN A 45 -6.16 24.15 8.69
N ASN A 46 -6.30 24.44 9.98
CA ASN A 46 -5.49 25.43 10.65
C ASN A 46 -4.39 24.72 11.45
N ASN A 47 -3.19 24.79 10.87
CA ASN A 47 -1.92 24.68 11.56
C ASN A 47 -1.45 23.27 11.96
N ARG A 48 -1.47 22.31 11.03
CA ARG A 48 -0.50 21.21 11.08
C ARG A 48 0.61 21.55 10.10
N ASN A 49 1.77 21.91 10.64
CA ASN A 49 3.05 21.86 9.93
C ASN A 49 3.35 20.38 9.62
N ILE A 50 2.54 19.76 8.76
CA ILE A 50 2.75 18.38 8.32
C ILE A 50 4.04 18.43 7.52
N ASN A 51 5.02 17.63 7.94
CA ASN A 51 6.27 17.50 7.20
C ASN A 51 5.90 17.20 5.74
N PRO A 52 6.30 18.04 4.76
CA PRO A 52 5.89 17.90 3.36
C PRO A 52 6.25 16.52 2.79
N ILE A 53 7.26 15.85 3.36
CA ILE A 53 7.62 14.47 3.03
C ILE A 53 6.52 13.48 3.46
N ILE A 54 5.91 13.65 4.64
CA ILE A 54 4.83 12.79 5.13
C ILE A 54 3.58 12.93 4.24
N GLU A 55 3.26 14.15 3.82
CA GLU A 55 2.16 14.41 2.89
C GLU A 55 2.42 13.78 1.51
N ALA A 56 3.63 13.95 0.97
CA ALA A 56 4.03 13.30 -0.27
C ALA A 56 3.94 11.76 -0.18
N CYS A 57 4.35 11.16 0.94
CA CYS A 57 4.23 9.72 1.17
C CYS A 57 2.76 9.26 1.22
N ARG A 58 1.85 10.05 1.79
CA ARG A 58 0.41 9.75 1.80
C ARG A 58 -0.18 9.80 0.40
N ASN A 59 0.12 10.86 -0.34
CA ASN A 59 -0.34 11.00 -1.73
C ASN A 59 0.19 9.86 -2.62
N LEU A 60 1.43 9.44 -2.41
CA LEU A 60 2.00 8.27 -3.09
C LEU A 60 1.25 6.98 -2.73
N HIS A 61 0.94 6.77 -1.45
CA HIS A 61 0.17 5.60 -1.02
C HIS A 61 -1.21 5.55 -1.68
N ASP A 62 -1.93 6.66 -1.69
CA ASP A 62 -3.27 6.74 -2.27
C ASP A 62 -3.25 6.49 -3.78
N LEU A 63 -2.24 7.01 -4.49
CA LEU A 63 -2.04 6.75 -5.93
C LEU A 63 -1.76 5.28 -6.22
N LEU A 64 -0.90 4.62 -5.43
CA LEU A 64 -0.60 3.19 -5.61
C LEU A 64 -1.81 2.30 -5.30
N LEU A 65 -2.67 2.71 -4.36
CA LEU A 65 -3.92 2.02 -4.09
C LEU A 65 -4.88 2.12 -5.30
N GLU A 66 -4.94 3.28 -5.94
CA GLU A 66 -5.75 3.48 -7.13
C GLU A 66 -5.20 2.71 -8.34
N GLU A 67 -3.87 2.66 -8.51
CA GLU A 67 -3.22 1.81 -9.51
C GLU A 67 -3.61 0.34 -9.34
N ALA A 68 -3.59 -0.18 -8.11
CA ALA A 68 -4.01 -1.55 -7.81
C ALA A 68 -5.49 -1.81 -8.14
N ARG A 69 -6.36 -0.80 -7.97
CA ARG A 69 -7.77 -0.90 -8.37
C ARG A 69 -7.92 -0.96 -9.88
N LEU A 70 -7.22 -0.10 -10.63
CA LEU A 70 -7.24 -0.11 -12.09
C LEU A 70 -6.71 -1.44 -12.65
N ILE A 71 -5.64 -1.98 -12.08
CA ILE A 71 -5.11 -3.30 -12.47
C ILE A 71 -6.17 -4.39 -12.31
N ASN A 72 -6.93 -4.38 -11.20
CA ASN A 72 -8.05 -5.30 -11.02
C ASN A 72 -9.19 -5.07 -12.04
N GLN A 73 -9.46 -3.82 -12.41
CA GLN A 73 -10.44 -3.52 -13.46
C GLN A 73 -9.98 -4.03 -14.83
N ILE A 74 -8.70 -3.88 -15.16
CA ILE A 74 -8.11 -4.45 -16.39
C ILE A 74 -8.27 -5.97 -16.40
N TYR A 75 -7.92 -6.64 -15.30
CA TYR A 75 -8.09 -8.09 -15.17
C TYR A 75 -9.55 -8.52 -15.40
N ASN A 76 -10.49 -7.83 -14.78
CA ASN A 76 -11.92 -8.11 -14.93
C ASN A 76 -12.41 -7.83 -16.35
N ALA A 77 -11.97 -6.73 -16.97
CA ALA A 77 -12.33 -6.36 -18.33
C ALA A 77 -11.84 -7.41 -19.35
N ILE A 78 -10.59 -7.87 -19.21
CA ILE A 78 -10.05 -8.97 -20.01
C ILE A 78 -10.85 -10.25 -19.78
N ARG A 79 -11.13 -10.60 -18.52
CA ARG A 79 -11.88 -11.81 -18.16
C ARG A 79 -13.30 -11.80 -18.74
N ASN A 80 -13.93 -10.64 -18.80
CA ASN A 80 -15.29 -10.47 -19.30
C ASN A 80 -15.37 -10.29 -20.83
N ASN A 81 -14.21 -10.27 -21.51
CA ASN A 81 -14.11 -9.92 -22.94
C ASN A 81 -14.73 -8.55 -23.26
N ASP A 82 -14.48 -7.56 -22.39
CA ASP A 82 -14.82 -6.17 -22.66
C ASP A 82 -14.08 -5.68 -23.92
N SER A 83 -14.55 -4.56 -24.49
CA SER A 83 -13.96 -4.04 -25.72
C SER A 83 -12.48 -3.69 -25.57
N GLU A 84 -11.70 -3.85 -26.64
CA GLU A 84 -10.29 -3.45 -26.67
C GLU A 84 -10.09 -1.98 -26.29
N GLU A 85 -11.04 -1.12 -26.67
CA GLU A 85 -11.00 0.30 -26.33
C GLU A 85 -11.19 0.52 -24.81
N THR A 86 -12.08 -0.22 -24.16
CA THR A 86 -12.26 -0.18 -22.70
C THR A 86 -10.97 -0.59 -21.99
N ILE A 87 -10.35 -1.69 -22.42
CA ILE A 87 -9.10 -2.19 -21.83
C ILE A 87 -7.97 -1.17 -22.03
N ARG A 88 -7.88 -0.57 -23.23
CA ARG A 88 -6.89 0.45 -23.55
C ARG A 88 -7.04 1.72 -22.71
N ILE A 89 -8.28 2.18 -22.47
CA ILE A 89 -8.54 3.33 -21.59
C ILE A 89 -8.02 3.05 -20.17
N LEU A 90 -8.33 1.88 -19.61
CA LEU A 90 -7.86 1.49 -18.28
C LEU A 90 -6.33 1.39 -18.19
N ILE A 91 -5.68 0.85 -19.23
CA ILE A 91 -4.21 0.78 -19.32
C ILE A 91 -3.62 2.19 -19.35
N ASN A 92 -4.18 3.11 -20.13
CA ASN A 92 -3.70 4.49 -20.20
C ASN A 92 -3.82 5.19 -18.85
N GLN A 93 -4.95 5.05 -18.16
CA GLN A 93 -5.14 5.59 -16.81
C GLN A 93 -4.11 5.02 -15.82
N THR A 94 -3.84 3.72 -15.90
CA THR A 94 -2.83 3.06 -15.06
C THR A 94 -1.43 3.65 -15.31
N ASN A 95 -1.06 3.86 -16.58
CA ASN A 95 0.22 4.47 -16.95
C ASN A 95 0.35 5.91 -16.45
N GLU A 96 -0.71 6.72 -16.52
CA GLU A 96 -0.71 8.09 -16.00
C GLU A 96 -0.49 8.11 -14.49
N ILE A 97 -1.15 7.21 -13.74
CA ILE A 97 -0.95 7.09 -12.30
C ILE A 97 0.47 6.65 -11.97
N ALA A 98 1.02 5.67 -12.69
CA ALA A 98 2.39 5.19 -12.49
C ALA A 98 3.42 6.33 -12.69
N LEU A 99 3.24 7.18 -13.71
CA LEU A 99 4.08 8.36 -13.94
C LEU A 99 3.97 9.38 -12.81
N GLN A 100 2.76 9.64 -12.31
CA GLN A 100 2.55 10.54 -11.16
C GLN A 100 3.21 10.01 -9.88
N ALA A 101 3.04 8.71 -9.61
CA ALA A 101 3.67 8.04 -8.47
C ALA A 101 5.21 8.13 -8.54
N GLU A 102 5.80 7.90 -9.71
CA GLU A 102 7.24 8.04 -9.95
C GLU A 102 7.74 9.46 -9.66
N ASN A 103 7.01 10.48 -10.12
CA ASN A 103 7.38 11.88 -9.88
C ASN A 103 7.35 12.22 -8.38
N ILE A 104 6.34 11.76 -7.65
CA ILE A 104 6.26 11.96 -6.20
C ILE A 104 7.41 11.23 -5.49
N ARG A 105 7.71 9.99 -5.90
CA ARG A 105 8.82 9.20 -5.32
C ARG A 105 10.16 9.90 -5.53
N ARG A 106 10.40 10.49 -6.70
CA ARG A 106 11.59 11.31 -6.98
C ARG A 106 11.66 12.54 -6.09
N ASN A 107 10.55 13.25 -5.91
CA ASN A 107 10.48 14.43 -5.04
C ASN A 107 10.74 14.09 -3.57
N ILE A 108 10.23 12.95 -3.08
CA ILE A 108 10.54 12.45 -1.73
C ILE A 108 12.05 12.22 -1.58
N ASN A 109 12.66 11.50 -2.52
CA ASN A 109 14.09 11.20 -2.48
C ASN A 109 14.95 12.47 -2.54
N ASN A 110 14.58 13.44 -3.38
CA ASN A 110 15.32 14.70 -3.51
C ASN A 110 15.25 15.54 -2.22
N ASN A 111 14.09 15.58 -1.56
CA ASN A 111 13.93 16.30 -0.29
C ASN A 111 14.63 15.58 0.88
N GLN A 112 14.73 14.25 0.86
CA GLN A 112 15.49 13.49 1.86
C GLN A 112 17.01 13.66 1.70
N ASN A 113 17.48 13.84 0.47
CA ASN A 113 18.91 13.99 0.16
C ASN A 113 19.41 15.44 0.19
N GLN A 114 18.56 16.41 0.55
CA GLN A 114 19.04 17.78 0.75
C GLN A 114 20.02 17.80 1.94
N PRO A 115 21.28 18.21 1.74
CA PRO A 115 22.20 18.40 2.85
C PRO A 115 21.58 19.45 3.78
N ASN A 116 21.46 19.08 5.06
CA ASN A 116 20.96 19.97 6.09
C ASN A 116 22.00 21.08 6.34
N ASN A 117 22.00 22.09 5.47
CA ASN A 117 22.93 23.22 5.51
C ASN A 117 22.65 24.15 6.70
N ASN A 118 21.60 23.91 7.49
CA ASN A 118 21.23 24.72 8.65
C ASN A 118 21.86 24.25 9.97
N ARG A 119 22.92 23.43 9.93
CA ARG A 119 23.68 23.01 11.13
C ARG A 119 25.04 23.67 11.31
N ARG A 120 25.37 24.70 10.53
CA ARG A 120 26.59 25.49 10.76
C ARG A 120 26.29 26.99 10.72
N ASN A 121 26.42 27.56 11.93
CA ASN A 121 26.58 28.97 12.32
C ASN A 121 25.31 29.76 12.58
#